data_AF-A0A951ZF47-F1
#
_entry.id   AF-A0A951ZF47-F1
#
_cell.length_a   1.000
_cell.length_b   1.000
_cell.length_c   1.000
_cell.angle_alpha   90.00
_cell.angle_beta   90.00
_cell.angle_gamma   90.00
#
_symmetry.space_group_name_H-M   'P 1'
#
loop_
_entity.id
_entity.type
_entity.pdbx_description
1 polymer ?
#
loop_
_entity_poly.entity_id
_entity_poly.type
_entity_poly.pdbx_seq_one_letter_code
_entity_poly.pdbx_strand_id
1 'polypeptide(L)'
;KLLGFLPDSMDLRRFMLRLLSEQVIGYYDPATKVLYVVRDTSAGRASLVEVTVAHELVHALQDQYFNLDSLQKQRDDNDRLTAAQAVMEGQATYEQMSAMLGGDLGVRMPGGWDRVREMIRENQTAMPVFASAPMLLQETLLFPYLSGAEFIRRFKEAKTGRPPWQPVPASTEQVLHFEKYQAGDRPVRLELPPLLTGSKVYENNLGEFETRLFLFQALQDLGTSARSAEGWGGDRYIVANLAGGAGIVWVTVWDTPIDAGEFRDAAQRAAQRRLGSAGEGAAENKRFSGKGRVVEIATATLQGKPAIIWTDVPAGSSTRLIDPAKVRLTDQ
;
A
#
# COMPACT_ATOMS: atom_id res chain seq x y z
N LYS A 1 -12.23 -3.39 -6.43
CA LYS A 1 -13.35 -3.17 -7.38
C LYS A 1 -14.03 -1.83 -7.16
N LEU A 2 -14.60 -1.55 -5.98
CA LEU A 2 -15.31 -0.29 -5.69
C LEU A 2 -14.52 1.00 -5.87
N LEU A 3 -13.19 0.99 -5.74
CA LEU A 3 -12.34 2.17 -6.01
C LEU A 3 -11.82 2.24 -7.45
N GLY A 4 -12.24 1.32 -8.33
CA GLY A 4 -11.83 1.30 -9.74
C GLY A 4 -10.49 0.62 -10.05
N PHE A 5 -9.82 0.04 -9.05
CA PHE A 5 -8.51 -0.60 -9.22
C PHE A 5 -8.49 -1.92 -10.00
N LEU A 6 -9.61 -2.64 -10.01
CA LEU A 6 -9.69 -3.99 -10.56
C LEU A 6 -10.91 -4.08 -11.46
N PRO A 7 -10.83 -4.75 -12.62
CA PRO A 7 -11.99 -5.02 -13.46
C PRO A 7 -13.05 -5.79 -12.68
N ASP A 8 -14.32 -5.44 -12.87
CA ASP A 8 -15.42 -6.10 -12.15
C ASP A 8 -15.58 -7.57 -12.54
N SER A 9 -15.24 -7.92 -13.78
CA SER A 9 -15.24 -9.30 -14.31
C SER A 9 -14.05 -10.15 -13.85
N MET A 10 -13.05 -9.57 -13.18
CA MET A 10 -11.85 -10.29 -12.78
C MET A 10 -12.16 -11.31 -11.67
N ASP A 11 -11.78 -12.57 -11.92
CA ASP A 11 -11.61 -13.59 -10.88
C ASP A 11 -10.27 -13.36 -10.17
N LEU A 12 -10.32 -12.54 -9.12
CA LEU A 12 -9.13 -12.12 -8.39
C LEU A 12 -8.41 -13.33 -7.75
N ARG A 13 -9.14 -14.29 -7.19
CA ARG A 13 -8.53 -15.44 -6.51
C ARG A 13 -7.73 -16.29 -7.49
N ARG A 14 -8.35 -16.67 -8.61
CA ARG A 14 -7.68 -17.47 -9.64
C ARG A 14 -6.50 -16.74 -10.26
N PHE A 15 -6.63 -15.42 -10.45
CA PHE A 15 -5.53 -14.62 -10.95
C PHE A 15 -4.36 -14.55 -9.96
N MET A 16 -4.63 -14.25 -8.68
CA MET A 16 -3.60 -14.18 -7.63
C MET A 16 -2.85 -15.51 -7.47
N LEU A 17 -3.54 -16.65 -7.54
CA LEU A 17 -2.87 -17.95 -7.49
C LEU A 17 -1.86 -18.12 -8.62
N ARG A 18 -2.22 -17.78 -9.86
CA ARG A 18 -1.28 -17.84 -10.99
C ARG A 18 -0.15 -16.84 -10.84
N LEU A 19 -0.46 -15.62 -10.41
CA LEU A 19 0.50 -14.53 -10.25
C LEU A 19 1.57 -14.88 -9.23
N LEU A 20 1.17 -15.40 -8.06
CA LEU A 20 2.11 -15.80 -7.01
C LEU A 20 2.88 -17.05 -7.43
N SER A 21 2.24 -18.06 -8.03
CA SER A 21 2.93 -19.27 -8.48
C SER A 21 3.97 -19.02 -9.58
N GLU A 22 3.79 -18.01 -10.44
CA GLU A 22 4.79 -17.63 -11.45
C GLU A 22 6.09 -17.09 -10.83
N GLN A 23 5.97 -16.40 -9.70
CA GLN A 23 7.08 -15.71 -9.04
C GLN A 23 7.88 -16.61 -8.09
N VAL A 24 7.32 -17.72 -7.63
CA VAL A 24 7.98 -18.59 -6.64
C VAL A 24 9.11 -19.40 -7.27
N ILE A 25 10.34 -19.07 -6.90
CA ILE A 25 11.56 -19.85 -7.17
C ILE A 25 11.98 -20.65 -5.92
N GLY A 26 11.76 -20.07 -4.74
CA GLY A 26 11.96 -20.66 -3.43
C GLY A 26 11.21 -19.86 -2.38
N TYR A 27 11.07 -20.42 -1.18
CA TYR A 27 10.52 -19.71 -0.02
C TYR A 27 10.97 -20.38 1.28
N TYR A 28 11.20 -19.58 2.31
CA TYR A 28 11.32 -20.00 3.69
C TYR A 28 9.94 -20.04 4.36
N ASP A 29 9.65 -21.14 5.05
CA ASP A 29 8.44 -21.29 5.85
C ASP A 29 8.75 -21.05 7.34
N PRO A 30 8.33 -19.92 7.93
CA PRO A 30 8.56 -19.65 9.35
C PRO A 30 7.84 -20.63 10.28
N ALA A 31 6.77 -21.29 9.87
CA ALA A 31 6.05 -22.22 10.74
C ALA A 31 6.81 -23.54 10.91
N THR A 32 7.44 -24.03 9.84
CA THR A 32 8.19 -25.30 9.85
C THR A 32 9.71 -25.10 9.96
N LYS A 33 10.21 -23.87 9.80
CA LYS A 33 11.63 -23.51 9.74
C LYS A 33 12.37 -24.20 8.60
N VAL A 34 11.67 -24.47 7.49
CA VAL A 34 12.20 -25.17 6.31
C VAL A 34 12.28 -24.21 5.13
N LEU A 35 13.40 -24.27 4.40
CA LEU A 35 13.59 -23.56 3.13
C LEU A 35 13.30 -24.52 1.98
N TYR A 36 12.36 -24.14 1.12
CA TYR A 36 11.99 -24.87 -0.09
C TYR A 36 12.56 -24.18 -1.31
N VAL A 37 13.16 -24.94 -2.24
CA VAL A 37 13.65 -24.43 -3.53
C VAL A 37 13.10 -25.29 -4.64
N VAL A 38 12.59 -24.66 -5.69
CA VAL A 38 12.15 -25.35 -6.90
C VAL A 38 13.37 -25.95 -7.60
N ARG A 39 13.37 -27.27 -7.76
CA ARG A 39 14.45 -27.99 -8.44
C ARG A 39 14.34 -27.78 -9.96
N ASP A 40 14.98 -26.74 -10.48
CA ASP A 40 15.14 -26.50 -11.91
C ASP A 40 16.64 -26.30 -12.24
N THR A 41 17.18 -27.16 -13.11
CA THR A 41 18.61 -27.24 -13.43
C THR A 41 18.97 -26.60 -14.77
N SER A 42 18.09 -25.78 -15.36
CA SER A 42 18.42 -25.00 -16.54
C SER A 42 19.52 -23.97 -16.23
N ALA A 43 20.52 -23.84 -17.10
CA ALA A 43 21.78 -23.12 -16.80
C ALA A 43 21.60 -21.64 -16.40
N GLY A 44 20.53 -20.97 -16.84
CA GLY A 44 20.20 -19.59 -16.42
C GLY A 44 19.45 -19.49 -15.09
N ARG A 45 18.88 -20.60 -14.58
CA ARG A 45 18.18 -20.65 -13.29
C ARG A 45 19.07 -21.02 -12.12
N ALA A 46 20.23 -21.62 -12.35
CA ALA A 46 21.16 -21.98 -11.27
C ALA A 46 21.66 -20.75 -10.49
N SER A 47 22.04 -19.67 -11.17
CA SER A 47 22.43 -18.40 -10.53
C SER A 47 21.25 -17.71 -9.83
N LEU A 48 20.03 -17.83 -10.39
CA LEU A 48 18.82 -17.32 -9.75
C LEU A 48 18.51 -18.08 -8.45
N VAL A 49 18.74 -19.39 -8.42
CA VAL A 49 18.57 -20.21 -7.21
C VAL A 49 19.52 -19.77 -6.11
N GLU A 50 20.80 -19.51 -6.39
CA GLU A 50 21.75 -19.02 -5.38
C GLU A 50 21.30 -17.68 -4.79
N VAL A 51 20.86 -16.76 -5.65
CA VAL A 51 20.33 -15.45 -5.25
C VAL A 51 19.06 -15.59 -4.41
N THR A 52 18.12 -16.45 -4.82
CA THR A 52 16.90 -16.74 -4.05
C THR A 52 17.24 -17.37 -2.69
N VAL A 53 18.18 -18.31 -2.64
CA VAL A 53 18.61 -18.91 -1.36
C VAL A 53 19.19 -17.85 -0.43
N ALA A 54 19.97 -16.89 -0.94
CA ALA A 54 20.46 -15.78 -0.13
C ALA A 54 19.32 -14.94 0.46
N HIS A 55 18.29 -14.63 -0.32
CA HIS A 55 17.07 -13.94 0.15
C HIS A 55 16.36 -14.72 1.27
N GLU A 56 16.11 -16.01 1.03
CA GLU A 56 15.41 -16.86 2.00
C GLU A 56 16.22 -17.11 3.28
N LEU A 57 17.55 -17.14 3.20
CA LEU A 57 18.41 -17.23 4.39
C LEU A 57 18.33 -15.96 5.26
N VAL A 58 18.08 -14.79 4.66
CA VAL A 58 17.82 -13.57 5.44
C VAL A 58 16.51 -13.71 6.20
N HIS A 59 15.46 -14.26 5.60
CA HIS A 59 14.21 -14.54 6.32
C HIS A 59 14.41 -15.53 7.46
N ALA A 60 15.18 -16.60 7.24
CA ALA A 60 15.53 -17.55 8.29
C ALA A 60 16.31 -16.89 9.45
N LEU A 61 17.17 -15.91 9.15
CA LEU A 61 17.87 -15.13 10.17
C LEU A 61 16.94 -14.15 10.89
N GLN A 62 16.09 -13.42 10.16
CA GLN A 62 15.10 -12.51 10.73
C GLN A 62 14.20 -13.24 11.73
N ASP A 63 13.73 -14.43 11.37
CA ASP A 63 12.85 -15.28 12.18
C ASP A 63 13.45 -15.72 13.53
N GLN A 64 14.78 -15.71 13.66
CA GLN A 64 15.46 -15.96 14.94
C GLN A 64 15.37 -14.78 15.91
N TYR A 65 15.21 -13.55 15.39
CA TYR A 65 15.21 -12.31 16.18
C TYR A 65 13.87 -11.59 16.20
N PHE A 66 12.95 -11.98 15.31
CA PHE A 66 11.63 -11.40 15.15
C PHE A 66 10.64 -12.51 14.79
N ASN A 67 9.51 -12.59 15.49
CA ASN A 67 8.49 -13.59 15.21
C ASN A 67 7.73 -13.25 13.92
N LEU A 68 8.17 -13.77 12.76
CA LEU A 68 7.55 -13.48 11.47
C LEU A 68 6.09 -13.95 11.39
N ASP A 69 5.72 -15.03 12.09
CA ASP A 69 4.33 -15.49 12.18
C ASP A 69 3.38 -14.47 12.80
N SER A 70 3.92 -13.52 13.58
CA SER A 70 3.11 -12.44 14.17
C SER A 70 2.58 -11.46 13.13
N LEU A 71 3.29 -11.24 12.01
CA LEU A 71 2.84 -10.35 10.94
C LEU A 71 1.62 -10.93 10.23
N GLN A 72 1.61 -12.24 9.98
CA GLN A 72 0.48 -12.94 9.35
C GLN A 72 -0.80 -12.91 10.20
N LYS A 73 -0.67 -12.69 11.51
CA LYS A 73 -1.80 -12.62 12.45
C LYS A 73 -2.38 -11.22 12.58
N GLN A 74 -1.71 -10.19 12.07
CA GLN A 74 -2.22 -8.84 12.08
C GLN A 74 -3.46 -8.76 11.17
N ARG A 75 -4.58 -8.32 11.74
CA ARG A 75 -5.84 -8.12 11.04
C ARG A 75 -6.27 -6.67 11.19
N ASP A 76 -7.07 -6.22 10.23
CA ASP A 76 -7.77 -4.95 10.28
C ASP A 76 -6.86 -3.71 10.38
N ASP A 77 -5.59 -3.82 9.95
CA ASP A 77 -4.63 -2.73 9.81
C ASP A 77 -3.63 -3.05 8.66
N ASN A 78 -4.10 -2.85 7.43
CA ASN A 78 -3.39 -3.13 6.18
C ASN A 78 -2.14 -2.26 6.01
N ASP A 79 -2.22 -0.97 6.33
CA ASP A 79 -1.09 -0.05 6.18
C ASP A 79 0.10 -0.48 7.04
N ARG A 80 -0.13 -0.73 8.33
CA ARG A 80 0.92 -1.21 9.23
C ARG A 80 1.47 -2.58 8.82
N LEU A 81 0.61 -3.47 8.32
CA LEU A 81 1.05 -4.77 7.80
C LEU A 81 1.97 -4.59 6.59
N THR A 82 1.57 -3.74 5.64
CA THR A 82 2.34 -3.43 4.43
C THR A 82 3.68 -2.79 4.80
N ALA A 83 3.69 -1.87 5.77
CA ALA A 83 4.91 -1.24 6.27
C ALA A 83 5.87 -2.25 6.91
N ALA A 84 5.34 -3.19 7.71
CA ALA A 84 6.13 -4.24 8.32
C ALA A 84 6.70 -5.23 7.30
N GLN A 85 5.89 -5.63 6.31
CA GLN A 85 6.36 -6.46 5.19
C GLN A 85 7.47 -5.75 4.40
N ALA A 86 7.36 -4.43 4.18
CA ALA A 86 8.38 -3.67 3.50
C ALA A 86 9.73 -3.69 4.24
N VAL A 87 9.75 -3.71 5.58
CA VAL A 87 11.01 -3.90 6.32
C VAL A 87 11.59 -5.29 6.11
N MET A 88 10.76 -6.34 6.20
CA MET A 88 11.25 -7.72 6.13
C MET A 88 11.74 -8.09 4.73
N GLU A 89 10.90 -7.88 3.71
CA GLU A 89 11.25 -8.09 2.30
C GLU A 89 12.34 -7.13 1.85
N GLY A 90 12.27 -5.87 2.29
CA GLY A 90 13.25 -4.86 1.96
C GLY A 90 14.64 -5.20 2.46
N GLN A 91 14.76 -5.76 3.66
CA GLN A 91 16.07 -6.18 4.17
C GLN A 91 16.58 -7.39 3.40
N ALA A 92 15.75 -8.41 3.18
CA ALA A 92 16.14 -9.57 2.38
C ALA A 92 16.62 -9.14 0.98
N THR A 93 15.89 -8.24 0.33
CA THR A 93 16.25 -7.66 -0.96
C THR A 93 17.57 -6.89 -0.91
N TYR A 94 17.75 -6.02 0.10
CA TYR A 94 18.98 -5.25 0.23
C TYR A 94 20.19 -6.16 0.42
N GLU A 95 20.13 -7.13 1.32
CA GLU A 95 21.25 -8.05 1.59
C GLU A 95 21.52 -8.96 0.38
N GLN A 96 20.48 -9.44 -0.29
CA GLN A 96 20.59 -10.21 -1.53
C GLN A 96 21.38 -9.41 -2.59
N MET A 97 21.01 -8.14 -2.81
CA MET A 97 21.66 -7.29 -3.80
C MET A 97 23.09 -6.92 -3.39
N SER A 98 23.32 -6.65 -2.10
CA SER A 98 24.65 -6.41 -1.55
C SER A 98 25.55 -7.63 -1.78
N ALA A 99 25.07 -8.84 -1.50
CA ALA A 99 25.82 -10.07 -1.76
C ALA A 99 26.13 -10.27 -3.26
N MET A 100 25.14 -10.04 -4.13
CA MET A 100 25.30 -10.18 -5.58
C MET A 100 26.33 -9.19 -6.17
N LEU A 101 26.41 -7.98 -5.61
CA LEU A 101 27.26 -6.89 -6.11
C LEU A 101 28.63 -6.81 -5.43
N GLY A 102 29.03 -7.83 -4.68
CA GLY A 102 30.35 -7.88 -4.00
C GLY A 102 30.43 -7.05 -2.73
N GLY A 103 29.30 -6.88 -2.03
CA GLY A 103 29.14 -6.16 -0.78
C GLY A 103 28.51 -4.77 -0.94
N ASP A 104 28.46 -4.03 0.18
CA ASP A 104 27.80 -2.71 0.25
C ASP A 104 28.42 -1.66 -0.70
N LEU A 105 29.64 -1.89 -1.18
CA LEU A 105 30.34 -0.96 -2.06
C LEU A 105 29.60 -0.78 -3.39
N GLY A 106 29.08 -1.85 -3.99
CA GLY A 106 28.38 -1.79 -5.28
C GLY A 106 27.01 -1.09 -5.20
N VAL A 107 26.29 -1.32 -4.10
CA VAL A 107 24.97 -0.70 -3.83
C VAL A 107 25.09 0.79 -3.50
N ARG A 108 26.17 1.19 -2.82
CA ARG A 108 26.40 2.59 -2.37
C ARG A 108 27.03 3.50 -3.42
N MET A 109 27.41 2.97 -4.59
CA MET A 109 27.88 3.82 -5.69
C MET A 109 26.78 4.79 -6.15
N PRO A 110 27.12 6.02 -6.57
CA PRO A 110 26.15 6.94 -7.14
C PRO A 110 25.34 6.29 -8.28
N GLY A 111 24.01 6.31 -8.18
CA GLY A 111 23.11 5.66 -9.15
C GLY A 111 23.07 4.13 -9.10
N GLY A 112 23.91 3.48 -8.29
CA GLY A 112 23.92 2.01 -8.14
C GLY A 112 22.58 1.49 -7.62
N TRP A 113 21.99 2.18 -6.65
CA TRP A 113 20.66 1.82 -6.15
C TRP A 113 19.54 2.01 -7.16
N ASP A 114 19.59 3.06 -7.99
CA ASP A 114 18.61 3.24 -9.06
C ASP A 114 18.65 2.08 -10.07
N ARG A 115 19.86 1.60 -10.40
CA ARG A 115 20.03 0.39 -11.23
C ARG A 115 19.44 -0.86 -10.58
N VAL A 116 19.60 -1.03 -9.26
CA VAL A 116 18.98 -2.15 -8.53
C VAL A 116 17.44 -2.09 -8.65
N ARG A 117 16.85 -0.91 -8.47
CA ARG A 117 15.39 -0.72 -8.62
C ARG A 117 14.92 -1.03 -10.05
N GLU A 118 15.65 -0.55 -11.05
CA GLU A 118 15.39 -0.84 -12.47
C GLU A 118 15.43 -2.35 -12.73
N MET A 119 16.49 -3.03 -12.29
CA MET A 119 16.68 -4.46 -12.48
C MET A 119 15.56 -5.30 -11.85
N ILE A 120 15.12 -4.97 -10.62
CA ILE A 120 13.99 -5.66 -9.98
C ILE A 120 12.72 -5.49 -10.83
N ARG A 121 12.44 -4.27 -11.31
CA ARG A 121 11.26 -3.99 -12.12
C ARG A 121 11.33 -4.68 -13.48
N GLU A 122 12.48 -4.68 -14.15
CA GLU A 122 12.69 -5.39 -15.42
C GLU A 122 12.50 -6.90 -15.26
N ASN A 123 13.06 -7.51 -14.22
CA ASN A 123 12.89 -8.95 -13.96
C ASN A 123 11.42 -9.33 -13.71
N GLN A 124 10.68 -8.52 -12.96
CA GLN A 124 9.26 -8.77 -12.68
C GLN A 124 8.39 -8.53 -13.92
N THR A 125 8.63 -7.45 -14.66
CA THR A 125 7.86 -7.13 -15.88
C THR A 125 8.17 -8.05 -17.06
N ALA A 126 9.29 -8.78 -17.04
CA ALA A 126 9.57 -9.86 -17.97
C ALA A 126 8.68 -11.10 -17.75
N MET A 127 8.06 -11.24 -16.57
CA MET A 127 7.16 -12.36 -16.26
C MET A 127 5.74 -12.10 -16.83
N PRO A 128 5.21 -13.01 -17.69
CA PRO A 128 3.96 -12.74 -18.40
C PRO A 128 2.72 -12.54 -17.52
N VAL A 129 2.53 -13.32 -16.45
CA VAL A 129 1.37 -13.15 -15.56
C VAL A 129 1.49 -11.86 -14.77
N PHE A 130 2.67 -11.54 -14.23
CA PHE A 130 2.94 -10.25 -13.58
C PHE A 130 2.65 -9.06 -14.49
N ALA A 131 3.20 -9.05 -15.70
CA ALA A 131 2.99 -7.96 -16.67
C ALA A 131 1.52 -7.76 -17.04
N SER A 132 0.71 -8.84 -17.00
CA SER A 132 -0.73 -8.78 -17.24
C SER A 132 -1.57 -8.32 -16.04
N ALA A 133 -0.96 -8.21 -14.86
CA ALA A 133 -1.68 -7.84 -13.64
C ALA A 133 -2.11 -6.37 -13.67
N PRO A 134 -3.28 -6.02 -13.10
CA PRO A 134 -3.64 -4.63 -12.85
C PRO A 134 -2.54 -3.90 -12.08
N MET A 135 -2.33 -2.61 -12.38
CA MET A 135 -1.28 -1.78 -11.78
C MET A 135 -1.26 -1.85 -10.25
N LEU A 136 -2.44 -1.84 -9.60
CA LEU A 136 -2.54 -2.00 -8.15
C LEU A 136 -1.80 -3.27 -7.67
N LEU A 137 -2.01 -4.41 -8.32
CA LEU A 137 -1.38 -5.67 -7.91
C LEU A 137 0.13 -5.65 -8.18
N GLN A 138 0.56 -5.07 -9.30
CA GLN A 138 1.99 -4.94 -9.61
C GLN A 138 2.70 -4.08 -8.56
N GLU A 139 2.17 -2.89 -8.27
CA GLU A 139 2.82 -1.96 -7.35
C GLU A 139 2.73 -2.45 -5.90
N THR A 140 1.62 -3.05 -5.47
CA THR A 140 1.52 -3.66 -4.12
C THR A 140 2.53 -4.79 -3.93
N LEU A 141 2.77 -5.63 -4.95
CA LEU A 141 3.78 -6.69 -4.88
C LEU A 141 5.21 -6.14 -4.92
N LEU A 142 5.47 -5.07 -5.68
CA LEU A 142 6.80 -4.48 -5.79
C LEU A 142 7.18 -3.61 -4.59
N PHE A 143 6.21 -3.01 -3.89
CA PHE A 143 6.47 -2.03 -2.83
C PHE A 143 7.41 -2.55 -1.73
N PRO A 144 7.22 -3.76 -1.17
CA PRO A 144 8.13 -4.28 -0.16
C PRO A 144 9.58 -4.45 -0.64
N TYR A 145 9.78 -4.83 -1.90
CA TYR A 145 11.11 -5.03 -2.50
C TYR A 145 11.79 -3.72 -2.90
N LEU A 146 11.03 -2.75 -3.41
CA LEU A 146 11.58 -1.48 -3.89
C LEU A 146 11.68 -0.43 -2.79
N SER A 147 10.53 -0.04 -2.23
CA SER A 147 10.46 1.00 -1.20
C SER A 147 11.00 0.49 0.13
N GLY A 148 10.71 -0.77 0.48
CA GLY A 148 11.27 -1.39 1.67
C GLY A 148 12.79 -1.47 1.66
N ALA A 149 13.39 -1.85 0.54
CA ALA A 149 14.85 -1.94 0.46
C ALA A 149 15.52 -0.56 0.46
N GLU A 150 14.88 0.46 -0.13
CA GLU A 150 15.34 1.85 -0.01
C GLU A 150 15.27 2.35 1.44
N PHE A 151 14.20 2.01 2.15
CA PHE A 151 14.08 2.27 3.59
C PHE A 151 15.24 1.62 4.36
N ILE A 152 15.57 0.35 4.07
CA ILE A 152 16.68 -0.35 4.72
C ILE A 152 18.03 0.27 4.41
N ARG A 153 18.26 0.69 3.17
CA ARG A 153 19.48 1.42 2.78
C ARG A 153 19.66 2.67 3.64
N ARG A 154 18.62 3.52 3.72
CA ARG A 154 18.63 4.74 4.56
C ARG A 154 18.75 4.41 6.04
N PHE A 155 18.09 3.34 6.50
CA PHE A 155 18.17 2.88 7.88
C PHE A 155 19.59 2.49 8.26
N LYS A 156 20.27 1.69 7.43
CA LYS A 156 21.67 1.27 7.66
C LYS A 156 22.62 2.47 7.69
N GLU A 157 22.38 3.48 6.86
CA GLU A 157 23.17 4.72 6.84
C GLU A 157 22.98 5.55 8.12
N ALA A 158 21.75 5.64 8.63
CA ALA A 158 21.42 6.50 9.78
C ALA A 158 21.49 5.81 11.15
N LYS A 159 21.35 4.49 11.21
CA LYS A 159 21.17 3.69 12.44
C LYS A 159 22.09 2.46 12.46
N THR A 160 23.37 2.66 12.15
CA THR A 160 24.39 1.60 12.06
C THR A 160 24.35 0.65 13.26
N GLY A 161 24.32 -0.65 12.98
CA GLY A 161 24.35 -1.71 14.00
C GLY A 161 23.04 -1.94 14.75
N ARG A 162 21.95 -1.24 14.40
CA ARG A 162 20.63 -1.53 14.95
C ARG A 162 19.82 -2.44 14.03
N PRO A 163 18.93 -3.28 14.57
CA PRO A 163 17.97 -4.00 13.74
C PRO A 163 16.85 -3.06 13.27
N PRO A 164 16.41 -3.16 12.00
CA PRO A 164 15.36 -2.30 11.42
C PRO A 164 13.95 -2.60 11.95
N TRP A 165 13.79 -3.62 12.80
CA TRP A 165 12.53 -3.95 13.48
C TRP A 165 12.43 -3.41 14.92
N GLN A 166 13.38 -2.57 15.37
CA GLN A 166 13.37 -1.96 16.71
C GLN A 166 13.41 -0.41 16.64
N PRO A 167 12.27 0.26 16.40
CA PRO A 167 10.95 -0.30 16.05
C PRO A 167 10.76 -0.53 14.54
N VAL A 168 9.81 -1.40 14.16
CA VAL A 168 9.31 -1.45 12.78
C VAL A 168 8.52 -0.15 12.48
N PRO A 169 8.56 0.40 11.25
CA PRO A 169 7.68 1.47 10.82
C PRO A 169 6.21 1.19 11.12
N ALA A 170 5.49 2.21 11.57
CA ALA A 170 4.07 2.15 11.89
C ALA A 170 3.19 2.26 10.64
N SER A 171 3.68 2.86 9.56
CA SER A 171 2.92 3.18 8.35
C SER A 171 3.75 3.09 7.07
N THR A 172 3.08 3.00 5.92
CA THR A 172 3.75 3.11 4.62
C THR A 172 4.29 4.52 4.36
N GLU A 173 3.74 5.57 4.99
CA GLU A 173 4.32 6.92 5.00
C GLU A 173 5.75 6.89 5.55
N GLN A 174 5.98 6.25 6.69
CA GLN A 174 7.32 6.13 7.27
C GLN A 174 8.29 5.33 6.40
N VAL A 175 7.80 4.38 5.60
CA VAL A 175 8.61 3.63 4.64
C VAL A 175 8.98 4.50 3.44
N LEU A 176 8.05 5.34 2.96
CA LEU A 176 8.25 6.26 1.85
C LEU A 176 9.13 7.46 2.24
N HIS A 177 8.98 7.96 3.47
CA HIS A 177 9.60 9.18 3.99
C HIS A 177 10.39 8.85 5.26
N PHE A 178 11.68 8.56 5.09
CA PHE A 178 12.54 8.08 6.18
C PHE A 178 12.67 9.08 7.34
N GLU A 179 12.58 10.37 7.04
CA GLU A 179 12.56 11.48 7.99
C GLU A 179 11.36 11.42 8.95
N LYS A 180 10.19 10.97 8.46
CA LYS A 180 8.98 10.75 9.27
C LYS A 180 9.18 9.58 10.23
N TYR A 181 9.83 8.50 9.77
CA TYR A 181 10.26 7.41 10.64
C TYR A 181 11.24 7.89 11.72
N GLN A 182 12.22 8.73 11.37
CA GLN A 182 13.18 9.26 12.32
C GLN A 182 12.55 10.19 13.36
N ALA A 183 11.55 10.98 12.95
CA ALA A 183 10.76 11.84 13.82
C ALA A 183 9.80 11.05 14.72
N GLY A 184 9.55 9.78 14.41
CA GLY A 184 8.58 8.94 15.12
C GLY A 184 7.13 9.33 14.81
N ASP A 185 6.87 9.81 13.58
CA ASP A 185 5.53 10.24 13.16
C ASP A 185 4.59 9.04 12.99
N ARG A 186 3.58 8.92 13.85
CA ARG A 186 2.67 7.77 13.86
C ARG A 186 1.31 8.21 13.32
N PRO A 187 0.69 7.44 12.42
CA PRO A 187 -0.66 7.76 11.97
C PRO A 187 -1.63 7.66 13.13
N VAL A 188 -2.66 8.51 13.13
CA VAL A 188 -3.77 8.34 14.08
C VAL A 188 -4.68 7.22 13.62
N ARG A 189 -5.20 6.47 14.59
CA ARG A 189 -6.18 5.42 14.34
C ARG A 189 -7.58 6.02 14.25
N LEU A 190 -8.28 5.70 13.17
CA LEU A 190 -9.68 6.10 12.97
C LEU A 190 -10.62 4.97 13.36
N GLU A 191 -11.58 5.29 14.23
CA GLU A 191 -12.74 4.44 14.51
C GLU A 191 -13.98 5.08 13.89
N LEU A 192 -14.53 4.41 12.86
CA LEU A 192 -15.75 4.85 12.21
C LEU A 192 -16.99 4.35 12.97
N PRO A 193 -18.06 5.17 13.05
CA PRO A 193 -19.29 4.76 13.71
C PRO A 193 -20.04 3.71 12.86
N PRO A 194 -21.06 3.04 13.43
CA PRO A 194 -21.95 2.17 12.67
C PRO A 194 -22.55 2.87 11.45
N LEU A 195 -22.76 2.11 10.38
CA LEU A 195 -23.42 2.60 9.18
C LEU A 195 -24.85 3.04 9.49
N LEU A 196 -25.27 4.17 8.91
CA LEU A 196 -26.64 4.68 8.98
C LEU A 196 -27.60 3.90 8.08
N THR A 197 -27.07 3.23 7.04
CA THR A 197 -27.84 2.41 6.10
C THR A 197 -26.99 1.25 5.58
N GLY A 198 -27.65 0.13 5.26
CA GLY A 198 -27.01 -1.11 4.86
C GLY A 198 -26.31 -1.83 6.00
N SER A 199 -25.45 -2.79 5.64
CA SER A 199 -24.68 -3.60 6.59
C SER A 199 -23.19 -3.57 6.26
N LYS A 200 -22.33 -3.53 7.29
CA LYS A 200 -20.88 -3.58 7.12
C LYS A 200 -20.47 -4.97 6.61
N VAL A 201 -19.73 -5.00 5.50
CA VAL A 201 -19.16 -6.22 4.91
C VAL A 201 -17.71 -6.37 5.32
N TYR A 202 -16.96 -5.27 5.28
CA TYR A 202 -15.53 -5.25 5.56
C TYR A 202 -15.08 -3.86 5.97
N GLU A 203 -13.99 -3.76 6.70
CA GLU A 203 -13.34 -2.50 7.04
C GLU A 203 -11.82 -2.68 7.11
N ASN A 204 -11.07 -1.67 6.70
CA ASN A 204 -9.62 -1.62 6.85
C ASN A 204 -9.12 -0.18 6.63
N ASN A 205 -7.81 0.01 6.50
CA ASN A 205 -7.16 1.24 6.06
C ASN A 205 -6.35 0.99 4.78
N LEU A 206 -5.82 2.05 4.17
CA LEU A 206 -5.03 1.99 2.94
C LEU A 206 -3.57 2.42 3.18
N GLY A 207 -3.34 3.47 3.98
CA GLY A 207 -2.01 4.07 4.09
C GLY A 207 -1.71 5.09 3.01
N GLU A 208 -0.59 5.82 3.15
CA GLU A 208 -0.13 6.76 2.12
C GLU A 208 0.12 6.04 0.79
N PHE A 209 0.77 4.87 0.82
CA PHE A 209 1.16 4.17 -0.40
C PHE A 209 -0.05 3.84 -1.29
N GLU A 210 -1.08 3.21 -0.73
CA GLU A 210 -2.28 2.87 -1.50
C GLU A 210 -3.14 4.10 -1.82
N THR A 211 -3.10 5.16 -0.99
CA THR A 211 -3.70 6.48 -1.30
C THR A 211 -3.06 7.09 -2.55
N ARG A 212 -1.73 7.03 -2.66
CA ARG A 212 -1.01 7.45 -3.87
C ARG A 212 -1.39 6.61 -5.08
N LEU A 213 -1.51 5.29 -4.93
CA LEU A 213 -1.94 4.41 -6.03
C LEU A 213 -3.38 4.71 -6.49
N PHE A 214 -4.27 5.02 -5.56
CA PHE A 214 -5.65 5.46 -5.85
C PHE A 214 -5.66 6.67 -6.79
N LEU A 215 -4.89 7.70 -6.45
CA LEU A 215 -4.78 8.89 -7.28
C LEU A 215 -4.10 8.59 -8.62
N PHE A 216 -3.00 7.84 -8.60
CA PHE A 216 -2.24 7.51 -9.80
C PHE A 216 -3.07 6.72 -10.82
N GLN A 217 -3.87 5.76 -10.36
CA GLN A 217 -4.75 4.96 -11.22
C GLN A 217 -5.66 5.83 -12.09
N ALA A 218 -6.18 6.93 -11.55
CA ALA A 218 -7.08 7.83 -12.27
C ALA A 218 -6.33 8.95 -13.01
N LEU A 219 -5.29 9.52 -12.40
CA LEU A 219 -4.61 10.70 -12.90
C LEU A 219 -3.51 10.38 -13.91
N GLN A 220 -2.86 9.22 -13.78
CA GLN A 220 -1.70 8.80 -14.58
C GLN A 220 -0.54 9.81 -14.52
N ASP A 221 -0.41 10.49 -13.39
CA ASP A 221 0.62 11.50 -13.13
C ASP A 221 1.27 11.21 -11.78
N LEU A 222 2.51 10.71 -11.81
CA LEU A 222 3.21 10.25 -10.61
C LEU A 222 3.49 11.42 -9.64
N GLY A 223 3.95 12.56 -10.16
CA GLY A 223 4.33 13.69 -9.32
C GLY A 223 3.13 14.29 -8.57
N THR A 224 2.01 14.44 -9.25
CA THR A 224 0.75 14.90 -8.67
C THR A 224 0.23 13.88 -7.65
N SER A 225 0.25 12.60 -7.99
CA SER A 225 -0.28 11.57 -7.09
C SER A 225 0.56 11.41 -5.82
N ALA A 226 1.88 11.56 -5.93
CA ALA A 226 2.78 11.54 -4.78
C ALA A 226 2.56 12.76 -3.87
N ARG A 227 2.61 13.97 -4.42
CA ARG A 227 2.37 15.20 -3.63
C ARG A 227 1.00 15.19 -2.96
N SER A 228 -0.05 14.85 -3.70
CA SER A 228 -1.42 14.82 -3.16
C SER A 228 -1.70 13.65 -2.21
N ALA A 229 -0.74 12.75 -1.98
CA ALA A 229 -0.82 11.72 -0.93
C ALA A 229 0.11 12.02 0.26
N GLU A 230 1.06 12.95 0.10
CA GLU A 230 1.97 13.38 1.16
C GLU A 230 1.21 14.11 2.27
N GLY A 231 1.67 13.97 3.52
CA GLY A 231 0.97 14.50 4.69
C GLY A 231 -0.25 13.68 5.11
N TRP A 232 -0.39 12.46 4.58
CA TRP A 232 -1.39 11.50 5.05
C TRP A 232 -1.12 11.16 6.53
N GLY A 233 -2.13 11.34 7.39
CA GLY A 233 -1.99 11.14 8.84
C GLY A 233 -2.79 9.96 9.40
N GLY A 234 -3.46 9.18 8.56
CA GLY A 234 -4.33 8.07 8.97
C GLY A 234 -5.59 7.95 8.09
N ASP A 235 -6.12 6.74 7.97
CA ASP A 235 -7.39 6.53 7.27
C ASP A 235 -8.17 5.30 7.77
N ARG A 236 -9.45 5.24 7.39
CA ARG A 236 -10.30 4.05 7.55
C ARG A 236 -11.38 4.04 6.50
N TYR A 237 -11.67 2.88 5.94
CA TYR A 237 -12.84 2.68 5.10
C TYR A 237 -13.74 1.55 5.61
N ILE A 238 -15.01 1.65 5.25
CA ILE A 238 -16.01 0.59 5.40
C ILE A 238 -16.60 0.27 4.04
N VAL A 239 -16.61 -1.01 3.67
CA VAL A 239 -17.42 -1.53 2.57
C VAL A 239 -18.80 -1.91 3.11
N ALA A 240 -19.84 -1.34 2.50
CA ALA A 240 -21.22 -1.53 2.86
C ALA A 240 -21.97 -2.35 1.81
N ASN A 241 -22.84 -3.24 2.26
CA ASN A 241 -23.89 -3.82 1.41
C ASN A 241 -25.15 -2.95 1.53
N LEU A 242 -25.55 -2.32 0.43
CA LEU A 242 -26.72 -1.46 0.34
C LEU A 242 -27.78 -2.12 -0.56
N ALA A 243 -29.02 -1.63 -0.51
CA ALA A 243 -30.12 -2.17 -1.31
C ALA A 243 -29.80 -2.19 -2.83
N GLY A 244 -29.07 -1.18 -3.33
CA GLY A 244 -28.65 -1.07 -4.73
C GLY A 244 -27.31 -1.74 -5.07
N GLY A 245 -26.69 -2.46 -4.12
CA GLY A 245 -25.38 -3.09 -4.27
C GLY A 245 -24.32 -2.51 -3.34
N ALA A 246 -23.05 -2.81 -3.63
CA ALA A 246 -21.96 -2.45 -2.73
C ALA A 246 -21.62 -0.94 -2.79
N GLY A 247 -21.38 -0.36 -1.62
CA GLY A 247 -20.88 1.00 -1.42
C GLY A 247 -19.65 1.03 -0.53
N ILE A 248 -18.96 2.17 -0.49
CA ILE A 248 -17.80 2.40 0.37
C ILE A 248 -17.85 3.82 0.93
N VAL A 249 -17.50 3.96 2.20
CA VAL A 249 -17.08 5.24 2.79
C VAL A 249 -15.63 5.11 3.22
N TRP A 250 -14.81 6.08 2.86
CA TRP A 250 -13.40 6.18 3.18
C TRP A 250 -13.12 7.55 3.78
N VAL A 251 -12.59 7.56 4.99
CA VAL A 251 -12.25 8.77 5.74
C VAL A 251 -10.75 8.82 5.89
N THR A 252 -10.14 9.93 5.46
CA THR A 252 -8.70 10.20 5.58
C THR A 252 -8.49 11.43 6.44
N VAL A 253 -7.43 11.44 7.26
CA VAL A 253 -6.96 12.63 7.97
C VAL A 253 -5.58 13.05 7.47
N TRP A 254 -5.28 14.34 7.60
CA TRP A 254 -4.10 14.96 7.02
C TRP A 254 -3.38 15.82 8.04
N ASP A 255 -2.07 15.98 7.86
CA ASP A 255 -1.21 16.78 8.72
C ASP A 255 -1.61 18.26 8.71
N THR A 256 -1.88 18.81 7.52
CA THR A 256 -2.28 20.20 7.36
C THR A 256 -3.53 20.37 6.48
N PRO A 257 -4.20 21.55 6.57
CA PRO A 257 -5.29 21.87 5.66
C PRO A 257 -4.86 21.94 4.18
N ILE A 258 -3.58 22.19 3.92
CA ILE A 258 -3.02 22.23 2.57
C ILE A 258 -2.99 20.82 2.01
N ASP A 259 -2.43 19.86 2.75
CA ASP A 259 -2.34 18.45 2.33
C ASP A 259 -3.75 17.87 2.06
N ALA A 260 -4.70 18.15 2.96
CA ALA A 260 -6.11 17.78 2.75
C ALA A 260 -6.72 18.40 1.49
N GLY A 261 -6.36 19.64 1.19
CA GLY A 261 -6.79 20.35 -0.02
C GLY A 261 -6.21 19.75 -1.29
N GLU A 262 -4.91 19.42 -1.29
CA GLU A 262 -4.23 18.78 -2.42
C GLU A 262 -4.84 17.40 -2.71
N PHE A 263 -5.03 16.58 -1.68
CA PHE A 263 -5.72 15.30 -1.82
C PHE A 263 -7.14 15.46 -2.34
N ARG A 264 -7.94 16.37 -1.76
CA ARG A 264 -9.33 16.62 -2.20
C ARG A 264 -9.38 16.95 -3.68
N ASP A 265 -8.53 17.84 -4.16
CA ASP A 265 -8.53 18.30 -5.54
C ASP A 265 -8.08 17.18 -6.51
N ALA A 266 -7.12 16.35 -6.09
CA ALA A 266 -6.73 15.15 -6.83
C ALA A 266 -7.85 14.09 -6.85
N ALA A 267 -8.51 13.86 -5.72
CA ALA A 267 -9.62 12.93 -5.57
C ALA A 267 -10.84 13.35 -6.41
N GLN A 268 -11.19 14.64 -6.41
CA GLN A 268 -12.26 15.18 -7.26
C GLN A 268 -11.98 14.96 -8.75
N ARG A 269 -10.74 15.20 -9.20
CA ARG A 269 -10.33 14.88 -10.58
C ARG A 269 -10.38 13.38 -10.86
N ALA A 270 -10.00 12.55 -9.90
CA ALA A 270 -10.10 11.10 -10.02
C ALA A 270 -11.56 10.64 -10.17
N ALA A 271 -12.49 11.19 -9.38
CA ALA A 271 -13.93 10.91 -9.46
C ALA A 271 -14.50 11.34 -10.82
N GLN A 272 -14.17 12.55 -11.28
CA GLN A 272 -14.60 13.08 -12.57
C GLN A 272 -14.14 12.18 -13.73
N ARG A 273 -12.87 11.78 -13.76
CA ARG A 273 -12.36 10.87 -14.80
C ARG A 273 -13.03 9.50 -14.74
N ARG A 274 -13.25 8.97 -13.54
CA ARG A 274 -13.86 7.66 -13.35
C ARG A 274 -15.32 7.62 -13.79
N LEU A 275 -16.11 8.64 -13.43
CA LEU A 275 -17.55 8.68 -13.69
C LEU A 275 -17.92 9.36 -15.01
N GLY A 276 -17.03 10.18 -15.58
CA GLY A 276 -17.26 10.92 -16.82
C GLY A 276 -18.21 12.11 -16.64
N SER A 277 -18.39 12.61 -15.41
CA SER A 277 -19.31 13.69 -15.07
C SER A 277 -18.58 14.83 -14.35
N ALA A 278 -18.95 16.08 -14.62
CA ALA A 278 -18.50 17.21 -13.81
C ALA A 278 -19.06 17.11 -12.38
N GLY A 279 -18.34 17.69 -11.42
CA GLY A 279 -18.79 17.72 -10.03
C GLY A 279 -19.80 18.83 -9.78
N GLU A 280 -20.87 18.52 -9.05
CA GLU A 280 -21.93 19.43 -8.63
C GLU A 280 -21.85 19.72 -7.12
N GLY A 281 -22.33 20.87 -6.69
CA GLY A 281 -22.26 21.31 -5.29
C GLY A 281 -21.08 22.23 -4.98
N ALA A 282 -20.96 22.56 -3.69
CA ALA A 282 -19.96 23.48 -3.14
C ALA A 282 -18.54 22.90 -3.24
N ALA A 283 -17.52 23.74 -3.04
CA ALA A 283 -16.13 23.30 -3.09
C ALA A 283 -15.80 22.30 -1.95
N GLU A 284 -16.40 22.52 -0.77
CA GLU A 284 -16.22 21.68 0.41
C GLU A 284 -17.03 20.38 0.36
N ASN A 285 -18.03 20.27 -0.52
CA ASN A 285 -18.81 19.05 -0.72
C ASN A 285 -19.20 18.90 -2.19
N LYS A 286 -18.48 18.03 -2.89
CA LYS A 286 -18.59 17.83 -4.33
C LYS A 286 -19.18 16.46 -4.63
N ARG A 287 -20.25 16.43 -5.42
CA ARG A 287 -20.93 15.20 -5.86
C ARG A 287 -20.69 14.95 -7.36
N PHE A 288 -20.45 13.71 -7.72
CA PHE A 288 -20.26 13.22 -9.08
C PHE A 288 -21.21 12.05 -9.33
N SER A 289 -21.88 12.03 -10.49
CA SER A 289 -22.86 10.98 -10.82
C SER A 289 -22.64 10.46 -12.23
N GLY A 290 -22.47 9.15 -12.37
CA GLY A 290 -22.23 8.53 -13.67
C GLY A 290 -22.11 7.02 -13.57
N LYS A 291 -22.30 6.31 -14.68
CA LYS A 291 -22.12 4.85 -14.76
C LYS A 291 -22.87 4.07 -13.65
N GLY A 292 -24.07 4.53 -13.28
CA GLY A 292 -24.89 3.92 -12.23
C GLY A 292 -24.38 4.12 -10.80
N ARG A 293 -23.45 5.07 -10.57
CA ARG A 293 -22.86 5.36 -9.25
C ARG A 293 -22.92 6.84 -8.92
N VAL A 294 -22.87 7.14 -7.63
CA VAL A 294 -22.75 8.49 -7.07
C VAL A 294 -21.56 8.50 -6.13
N VAL A 295 -20.63 9.43 -6.37
CA VAL A 295 -19.49 9.71 -5.50
C VAL A 295 -19.67 11.07 -4.85
N GLU A 296 -19.49 11.15 -3.54
CA GLU A 296 -19.50 12.40 -2.79
C GLU A 296 -18.17 12.54 -2.05
N ILE A 297 -17.55 13.72 -2.17
CA ILE A 297 -16.27 14.05 -1.54
C ILE A 297 -16.50 15.28 -0.68
N ALA A 298 -16.43 15.10 0.63
CA ALA A 298 -16.68 16.14 1.61
C ALA A 298 -15.41 16.46 2.42
N THR A 299 -15.16 17.75 2.65
CA THR A 299 -14.17 18.23 3.62
C THR A 299 -14.79 18.26 5.01
N ALA A 300 -14.02 17.82 6.01
CA ALA A 300 -14.40 17.82 7.40
C ALA A 300 -13.22 18.20 8.29
N THR A 301 -13.52 18.52 9.55
CA THR A 301 -12.52 18.64 10.61
C THR A 301 -12.89 17.64 11.69
N LEU A 302 -12.02 16.66 11.94
CA LEU A 302 -12.24 15.59 12.91
C LEU A 302 -11.29 15.78 14.09
N GLN A 303 -11.84 16.15 15.25
CA GLN A 303 -11.05 16.41 16.48
C GLN A 303 -9.86 17.36 16.24
N GLY A 304 -10.07 18.42 15.44
CA GLY A 304 -9.05 19.40 15.10
C GLY A 304 -8.15 19.04 13.91
N LYS A 305 -8.20 17.81 13.39
CA LYS A 305 -7.45 17.38 12.21
C LYS A 305 -8.25 17.61 10.91
N PRO A 306 -7.63 18.18 9.86
CA PRO A 306 -8.20 18.23 8.52
C PRO A 306 -8.51 16.83 8.01
N ALA A 307 -9.70 16.63 7.42
CA ALA A 307 -10.15 15.33 6.97
C ALA A 307 -10.93 15.42 5.66
N ILE A 308 -10.85 14.36 4.85
CA ILE A 308 -11.63 14.19 3.64
C ILE A 308 -12.45 12.90 3.75
N ILE A 309 -13.72 12.98 3.41
CA ILE A 309 -14.66 11.84 3.41
C ILE A 309 -15.04 11.58 1.96
N TRP A 310 -14.56 10.45 1.44
CA TRP A 310 -14.95 9.91 0.15
C TRP A 310 -16.05 8.88 0.34
N THR A 311 -17.20 9.07 -0.30
CA THR A 311 -18.28 8.09 -0.33
C THR A 311 -18.61 7.71 -1.76
N ASP A 312 -18.66 6.42 -2.07
CA ASP A 312 -19.04 5.89 -3.39
C ASP A 312 -20.15 4.85 -3.22
N VAL A 313 -21.33 5.14 -3.76
CA VAL A 313 -22.53 4.30 -3.62
C VAL A 313 -23.23 4.08 -4.97
N PRO A 314 -24.07 3.03 -5.09
CA PRO A 314 -24.95 2.86 -6.24
C PRO A 314 -25.90 4.06 -6.39
N ALA A 315 -26.25 4.41 -7.63
CA ALA A 315 -27.23 5.46 -7.90
C ALA A 315 -28.56 5.19 -7.18
N GLY A 316 -29.16 6.25 -6.62
CA GLY A 316 -30.37 6.15 -5.78
C GLY A 316 -30.12 5.80 -4.31
N SER A 317 -28.89 5.44 -3.92
CA SER A 317 -28.52 5.26 -2.52
C SER A 317 -28.15 6.59 -1.85
N SER A 318 -28.33 6.68 -0.52
CA SER A 318 -27.83 7.81 0.27
C SER A 318 -26.31 7.80 0.30
N THR A 319 -25.68 8.96 0.04
CA THR A 319 -24.24 9.20 0.22
C THR A 319 -23.86 9.42 1.68
N ARG A 320 -24.84 9.65 2.57
CA ARG A 320 -24.60 9.77 4.01
C ARG A 320 -24.57 8.38 4.66
N LEU A 321 -23.44 7.68 4.54
CA LEU A 321 -23.25 6.33 5.09
C LEU A 321 -22.94 6.30 6.58
N ILE A 322 -22.28 7.34 7.10
CA ILE A 322 -21.90 7.47 8.52
C ILE A 322 -22.27 8.86 9.03
N ASP A 323 -22.22 9.03 10.35
CA ASP A 323 -22.28 10.33 11.01
C ASP A 323 -20.84 10.82 11.31
N PRO A 324 -20.28 11.78 10.56
CA PRO A 324 -18.90 12.22 10.74
C PRO A 324 -18.59 12.73 12.15
N ALA A 325 -19.59 13.30 12.84
CA ALA A 325 -19.45 13.79 14.21
C ALA A 325 -19.16 12.67 15.23
N LYS A 326 -19.38 11.41 14.86
CA LYS A 326 -19.13 10.23 15.72
C LYS A 326 -17.83 9.51 15.37
N VAL A 327 -17.04 10.00 14.41
CA VAL A 327 -15.72 9.45 14.12
C VAL A 327 -14.79 9.77 15.28
N ARG A 328 -14.06 8.76 15.77
CA ARG A 328 -13.07 8.94 16.84
C ARG A 328 -11.67 8.77 16.29
N LEU A 329 -10.77 9.66 16.69
CA LEU A 329 -9.33 9.55 16.46
C LEU A 329 -8.67 9.10 17.77
N THR A 330 -7.77 8.12 17.69
CA THR A 330 -6.97 7.65 18.81
C THR A 330 -5.51 7.53 18.40
N ASP A 331 -4.58 7.72 19.34
CA ASP A 331 -3.15 7.53 19.06
C ASP A 331 -2.82 6.03 18.91
N GLN A 332 -1.83 5.71 18.06
CA GLN A 332 -1.31 4.35 17.81
C GLN A 332 -0.04 4.02 18.61
#